data_AF-A0A3B9WAP8-F1
#
_entry.id   AF-A0A3B9WAP8-F1
#
_cell.length_a   1.000
_cell.length_b   1.000
_cell.length_c   1.000
_cell.angle_alpha   90.00
_cell.angle_beta   90.00
_cell.angle_gamma   90.00
#
_symmetry.space_group_name_H-M   'P 1'
#
loop_
_entity.id
_entity.type
_entity.pdbx_description
1 polymer ?
#
loop_
_entity_poly.entity_id
_entity_poly.type
_entity_poly.pdbx_seq_one_letter_code
_entity_poly.pdbx_strand_id
1 'polypeptide(L)'
;MHLKTLTVRGFKSFASATTFHFEPGVTAVVGPNGSGKSNVVDALAWVMGEQGAKSLRGGKMEDVIFAGTSARSALGRAHVSLTIDNADGALPIEYSEVTISRTLFRSGGSEYAINGRSCRLLDIQELLSDSGLGREMHVIVGQGQLDRILQATPEDRRGFIEEASGILKHRRRK
;
A
#
# COMPACT_ATOMS: atom_id res chain seq x y z
N MET A 1 11.41 11.70 6.57
CA MET A 1 10.23 10.99 6.05
C MET A 1 9.90 9.77 6.89
N HIS A 2 8.67 9.66 7.39
CA HIS A 2 8.14 8.45 8.03
C HIS A 2 6.61 8.37 7.87
N LEU A 3 6.01 7.19 8.03
CA LEU A 3 4.55 7.07 8.08
C LEU A 3 4.06 7.72 9.39
N LYS A 4 3.00 8.54 9.33
CA LYS A 4 2.37 9.14 10.53
C LYS A 4 1.08 8.44 10.90
N THR A 5 0.17 8.30 9.95
CA THR A 5 -1.13 7.66 10.19
C THR A 5 -1.58 6.78 9.03
N LEU A 6 -2.29 5.71 9.35
CA LEU A 6 -3.02 4.90 8.38
C LEU A 6 -4.46 4.75 8.87
N THR A 7 -5.41 5.34 8.17
CA THR A 7 -6.84 5.16 8.43
C THR A 7 -7.43 4.16 7.45
N VAL A 8 -8.04 3.10 7.97
CA VAL A 8 -8.58 1.98 7.20
C VAL A 8 -10.06 1.84 7.51
N ARG A 9 -10.92 1.83 6.48
CA ARG A 9 -12.37 1.67 6.64
C ARG A 9 -12.98 0.84 5.52
N GLY A 10 -13.76 -0.16 5.89
CA GLY A 10 -14.41 -1.07 4.95
C GLY A 10 -13.43 -1.91 4.13
N PHE A 11 -12.15 -1.96 4.53
CA PHE A 11 -11.11 -2.72 3.84
C PHE A 11 -10.90 -4.06 4.54
N LYS A 12 -11.19 -5.16 3.84
CA LYS A 12 -11.09 -6.54 4.35
C LYS A 12 -11.71 -6.64 5.74
N SER A 13 -10.96 -7.08 6.76
CA SER A 13 -11.45 -7.25 8.13
C SER A 13 -11.84 -5.95 8.85
N PHE A 14 -11.47 -4.77 8.33
CA PHE A 14 -11.72 -3.48 8.97
C PHE A 14 -13.10 -2.92 8.60
N ALA A 15 -14.17 -3.50 9.15
CA ALA A 15 -15.53 -3.02 8.91
C ALA A 15 -15.76 -1.57 9.41
N SER A 16 -15.19 -1.23 10.57
CA SER A 16 -15.22 0.11 11.15
C SER A 16 -13.93 0.86 10.82
N ALA A 17 -13.99 2.20 10.82
CA ALA A 17 -12.80 3.02 10.67
C ALA A 17 -11.83 2.72 11.82
N THR A 18 -10.58 2.40 11.47
CA THR A 18 -9.48 2.14 12.39
C THR A 18 -8.30 2.98 11.97
N THR A 19 -7.74 3.77 12.87
CA THR A 19 -6.60 4.64 12.60
C THR A 19 -5.38 4.18 13.39
N PHE A 20 -4.35 3.75 12.66
CA PHE A 20 -3.04 3.45 13.19
C PHE A 20 -2.21 4.72 13.25
N HIS A 21 -1.50 4.91 14.34
CA HIS A 21 -0.56 6.01 14.53
C HIS A 21 0.83 5.38 14.58
N PHE A 22 1.74 5.93 13.80
CA PHE A 22 3.11 5.45 13.68
C PHE A 22 4.04 6.53 14.22
N GLU A 23 5.09 6.08 14.89
CA GLU A 23 6.18 6.93 15.35
C GLU A 23 7.46 6.52 14.61
N PRO A 24 8.45 7.42 14.52
CA PRO A 24 9.79 7.04 14.07
C PRO A 24 10.33 5.86 14.88
N GLY A 25 10.99 4.92 14.20
CA GLY A 25 11.53 3.71 14.82
C GLY A 25 10.75 2.46 14.42
N VAL A 26 10.40 1.64 15.42
CA VAL A 26 9.81 0.31 15.19
C VAL A 26 8.39 0.26 15.73
N THR A 27 7.42 0.06 14.83
CA THR A 27 6.02 -0.21 15.21
C THR A 27 5.72 -1.70 15.04
N ALA A 28 5.25 -2.35 16.11
CA ALA A 28 4.86 -3.76 16.09
C ALA A 28 3.33 -3.90 16.06
N VAL A 29 2.82 -4.67 15.09
CA VAL A 29 1.39 -5.02 15.00
C VAL A 29 1.21 -6.48 15.41
N VAL A 30 0.60 -6.70 16.58
CA VAL A 30 0.44 -8.03 17.19
C VAL A 30 -1.03 -8.41 17.39
N GLY A 31 -1.29 -9.69 17.63
CA GLY A 31 -2.64 -10.23 17.83
C GLY A 31 -2.80 -11.67 17.33
N PRO A 32 -3.96 -12.32 17.57
CA PRO A 32 -4.22 -13.70 17.17
C PRO A 32 -4.18 -13.93 15.65
N ASN A 33 -4.02 -15.17 15.22
CA ASN A 33 -4.16 -15.50 13.80
C ASN A 33 -5.59 -15.23 13.32
N GLY A 34 -5.71 -14.70 12.09
CA GLY A 34 -7.01 -14.28 11.55
C GLY A 34 -7.53 -12.92 12.04
N SER A 35 -6.86 -12.24 12.98
CA SER A 35 -7.33 -10.95 13.52
C SER A 35 -7.16 -9.74 12.58
N GLY A 36 -6.64 -9.96 11.36
CA GLY A 36 -6.47 -8.90 10.36
C GLY A 36 -5.12 -8.18 10.38
N LYS A 37 -4.12 -8.65 11.14
CA LYS A 37 -2.76 -8.04 11.20
C LYS A 37 -2.16 -7.79 9.82
N SER A 38 -2.08 -8.84 8.99
CA SER A 38 -1.52 -8.74 7.65
C SER A 38 -2.38 -7.87 6.71
N ASN A 39 -3.66 -7.62 7.03
CA ASN A 39 -4.49 -6.70 6.24
C ASN A 39 -4.04 -5.23 6.44
N VAL A 40 -3.29 -4.91 7.49
CA VAL A 40 -2.63 -3.60 7.65
C VAL A 40 -1.57 -3.41 6.55
N VAL A 41 -0.77 -4.44 6.31
CA VAL A 41 0.26 -4.44 5.25
C VAL A 41 -0.39 -4.37 3.87
N ASP A 42 -1.47 -5.13 3.64
CA ASP A 42 -2.21 -5.04 2.37
C ASP A 42 -2.82 -3.65 2.17
N ALA A 43 -3.33 -2.99 3.23
CA ALA A 43 -3.88 -1.66 3.14
C ALA A 43 -2.81 -0.63 2.74
N LEU A 44 -1.60 -0.74 3.32
CA LEU A 44 -0.44 0.07 2.93
C LEU A 44 -0.07 -0.14 1.46
N ALA A 45 0.12 -1.40 1.03
CA ALA A 45 0.44 -1.72 -0.35
C ALA A 45 -0.63 -1.20 -1.33
N TRP A 46 -1.91 -1.36 -0.96
CA TRP A 46 -3.03 -0.96 -1.80
C TRP A 46 -3.16 0.56 -1.95
N VAL A 47 -3.00 1.33 -0.88
CA VAL A 47 -3.07 2.81 -0.95
C VAL A 47 -1.84 3.39 -1.65
N MET A 48 -0.69 2.72 -1.56
CA MET A 48 0.55 3.08 -2.28
C MET A 48 0.53 2.66 -3.77
N GLY A 49 -0.56 2.07 -4.25
CA GLY A 49 -0.80 1.87 -5.68
C GLY A 49 -0.69 0.44 -6.19
N GLU A 50 -0.69 -0.57 -5.32
CA GLU A 50 -0.82 -1.97 -5.75
C GLU A 50 -2.18 -2.22 -6.42
N GLN A 51 -2.15 -2.84 -7.60
CA GLN A 51 -3.31 -3.18 -8.41
C GLN A 51 -3.55 -4.70 -8.51
N GLY A 52 -2.58 -5.52 -8.13
CA GLY A 52 -2.69 -6.97 -8.15
C GLY A 52 -3.62 -7.47 -7.05
N ALA A 53 -4.82 -7.96 -7.40
CA ALA A 53 -5.69 -8.60 -6.42
C ALA A 53 -4.99 -9.79 -5.71
N LYS A 54 -4.19 -10.56 -6.46
CA LYS A 54 -3.42 -11.69 -5.93
C LYS A 54 -2.35 -11.27 -4.92
N SER A 55 -1.61 -10.18 -5.16
CA SER A 55 -0.61 -9.69 -4.20
C SER A 55 -1.28 -9.17 -2.93
N LEU A 56 -2.50 -8.64 -3.07
CA LEU A 56 -3.39 -8.32 -1.95
C LEU A 56 -4.18 -9.54 -1.47
N ARG A 57 -3.77 -10.79 -1.73
CA ARG A 57 -4.40 -12.00 -1.16
C ARG A 57 -5.92 -12.08 -1.41
N GLY A 58 -6.37 -11.61 -2.57
CA GLY A 58 -7.75 -11.67 -3.06
C GLY A 58 -7.82 -12.27 -4.48
N GLY A 59 -9.02 -12.69 -4.90
CA GLY A 59 -9.27 -13.21 -6.24
C GLY A 59 -9.54 -12.10 -7.26
N LYS A 60 -10.28 -11.07 -6.84
CA LYS A 60 -10.60 -9.86 -7.60
C LYS A 60 -10.42 -8.61 -6.74
N MET A 61 -10.38 -7.43 -7.37
CA MET A 61 -10.09 -6.19 -6.64
C MET A 61 -11.20 -5.86 -5.63
N GLU A 62 -12.46 -6.20 -5.91
CA GLU A 62 -13.60 -5.98 -5.01
C GLU A 62 -13.48 -6.77 -3.70
N ASP A 63 -12.64 -7.82 -3.65
CA ASP A 63 -12.42 -8.61 -2.44
C ASP A 63 -11.68 -7.82 -1.34
N VAL A 64 -11.12 -6.65 -1.68
CA VAL A 64 -10.60 -5.72 -0.67
C VAL A 64 -11.73 -5.04 0.11
N ILE A 65 -12.97 -5.06 -0.37
CA ILE A 65 -14.12 -4.50 0.33
C ILE A 65 -14.63 -5.50 1.37
N PHE A 66 -14.92 -5.03 2.59
CA PHE A 66 -15.47 -5.86 3.65
C PHE A 66 -16.73 -6.62 3.17
N ALA A 67 -16.61 -7.94 3.15
CA ALA A 67 -17.62 -8.84 2.61
C ALA A 67 -18.79 -9.11 3.57
N GLY A 68 -18.73 -8.60 4.80
CA GLY A 68 -19.70 -8.89 5.84
C GLY A 68 -19.28 -10.08 6.72
N THR A 69 -19.99 -10.22 7.84
CA THR A 69 -19.95 -11.38 8.74
C THR A 69 -21.38 -11.72 9.15
N SER A 70 -21.58 -12.76 9.96
CA SER A 70 -22.88 -13.05 10.57
C SER A 70 -23.45 -11.87 11.39
N ALA A 71 -22.59 -11.03 11.95
CA ALA A 71 -22.98 -9.91 12.81
C ALA A 71 -23.02 -8.55 12.08
N ARG A 72 -22.45 -8.43 10.88
CA ARG A 72 -22.33 -7.15 10.16
C ARG A 72 -22.54 -7.34 8.66
N SER A 73 -23.37 -6.50 8.06
CA SER A 73 -23.59 -6.51 6.62
C SER A 73 -22.32 -6.15 5.83
N ALA A 74 -22.25 -6.65 4.60
CA ALA A 74 -21.21 -6.25 3.66
C ALA A 74 -21.27 -4.73 3.39
N LEU A 75 -20.11 -4.12 3.12
CA LEU A 75 -20.03 -2.69 2.81
C LEU A 75 -19.95 -2.42 1.31
N GLY A 76 -20.40 -1.25 0.90
CA GLY A 76 -20.38 -0.81 -0.50
C GLY A 76 -19.04 -0.24 -0.97
N ARG A 77 -18.09 0.04 -0.06
CA ARG A 77 -16.79 0.59 -0.39
C ARG A 77 -15.71 0.26 0.63
N ALA A 78 -14.46 0.28 0.16
CA ALA A 78 -13.26 0.32 0.98
C ALA A 78 -12.58 1.68 0.80
N HIS A 79 -12.07 2.25 1.88
CA HIS A 79 -11.31 3.50 1.89
C HIS A 79 -10.08 3.32 2.77
N VAL A 80 -8.91 3.68 2.23
CA VAL A 80 -7.66 3.72 2.96
C VAL A 80 -7.01 5.07 2.74
N SER A 81 -6.51 5.68 3.81
CA SER A 81 -5.77 6.93 3.78
C SER A 81 -4.47 6.75 4.58
N LEU A 82 -3.35 7.09 3.96
CA LEU A 82 -2.01 7.04 4.52
C LEU A 82 -1.45 8.46 4.56
N THR A 83 -1.00 8.89 5.72
CA THR A 83 -0.33 10.18 5.91
C THR A 83 1.15 9.94 6.18
N ILE A 84 1.99 10.66 5.45
CA ILE A 84 3.45 10.57 5.49
C ILE A 84 3.99 11.93 5.92
N ASP A 85 4.90 11.92 6.89
CA ASP A 85 5.73 13.06 7.23
C ASP A 85 6.73 13.31 6.10
N ASN A 86 6.74 14.52 5.57
CA ASN A 86 7.59 14.96 4.47
C ASN A 86 8.39 16.22 4.82
N ALA A 87 8.70 16.42 6.10
CA ALA A 87 9.41 17.62 6.56
C ALA A 87 10.84 17.75 5.97
N ASP A 88 11.43 16.63 5.55
CA ASP A 88 12.73 16.57 4.87
C ASP A 88 12.64 16.70 3.34
N GLY A 89 11.45 16.83 2.76
CA GLY A 89 11.24 17.02 1.32
C GLY A 89 11.59 15.79 0.46
N ALA A 90 11.56 14.58 1.04
CA ALA A 90 11.87 13.36 0.32
C ALA A 90 10.84 13.01 -0.77
N LEU A 91 9.56 13.34 -0.55
CA LEU A 91 8.53 13.33 -1.59
C LEU A 91 8.62 14.63 -2.39
N PRO A 92 8.62 14.58 -3.75
CA PRO A 92 8.73 15.75 -4.62
C PRO A 92 7.43 16.56 -4.68
N ILE A 93 6.98 17.07 -3.53
CA ILE A 93 5.78 17.88 -3.39
C ILE A 93 5.96 18.89 -2.25
N GLU A 94 5.48 20.12 -2.43
CA GLU A 94 5.64 21.24 -1.49
C GLU A 94 4.67 21.17 -0.29
N TYR A 95 4.63 20.02 0.39
CA TYR A 95 3.92 19.87 1.66
C TYR A 95 4.81 19.13 2.65
N SER A 96 4.83 19.61 3.89
CA SER A 96 5.51 18.94 5.01
C SER A 96 4.77 17.69 5.49
N GLU A 97 3.51 17.51 5.08
CA GLU A 97 2.70 16.34 5.35
C GLU A 97 1.89 15.98 4.09
N VAL A 98 1.95 14.69 3.72
CA VAL A 98 1.33 14.20 2.49
C VAL A 98 0.39 13.05 2.83
N THR A 99 -0.90 13.24 2.56
CA THR A 99 -1.95 12.23 2.70
C THR A 99 -2.32 11.67 1.33
N ILE A 100 -2.05 10.40 1.12
CA ILE A 100 -2.50 9.63 -0.04
C ILE A 100 -3.75 8.87 0.37
N SER A 101 -4.78 8.87 -0.46
CA SER A 101 -5.98 8.09 -0.20
C SER A 101 -6.50 7.39 -1.45
N ARG A 102 -7.12 6.23 -1.21
CA ARG A 102 -7.74 5.40 -2.23
C ARG A 102 -9.10 4.91 -1.75
N THR A 103 -10.11 5.06 -2.59
CA THR A 103 -11.46 4.53 -2.37
C THR A 103 -11.82 3.60 -3.52
N LEU A 104 -12.39 2.43 -3.22
CA LEU A 104 -12.96 1.52 -4.21
C LEU A 104 -14.41 1.26 -3.87
N PHE A 105 -15.27 1.37 -4.88
CA PHE A 105 -16.70 1.12 -4.75
C PHE A 105 -17.06 -0.23 -5.34
N ARG A 106 -18.03 -0.91 -4.73
CA ARG A 106 -18.55 -2.19 -5.20
C ARG A 106 -19.27 -2.07 -6.54
N SER A 107 -19.81 -0.89 -6.85
CA SER A 107 -20.37 -0.55 -8.15
C SER A 107 -19.31 -0.42 -9.27
N GLY A 108 -18.03 -0.60 -8.94
CA GLY A 108 -16.91 -0.29 -9.80
C GLY A 108 -16.42 1.15 -9.60
N GLY A 109 -15.22 1.42 -10.12
CA GLY A 109 -14.56 2.71 -10.00
C GLY A 109 -13.65 2.79 -8.77
N SER A 110 -12.49 3.42 -8.98
CA SER A 110 -11.56 3.78 -7.91
C SER A 110 -11.34 5.28 -7.93
N GLU A 111 -11.34 5.89 -6.76
CA GLU A 111 -10.96 7.28 -6.55
C GLU A 111 -9.62 7.33 -5.85
N TYR A 112 -8.79 8.28 -6.25
CA TYR A 112 -7.48 8.52 -5.70
C TYR A 112 -7.37 9.99 -5.34
N ALA A 113 -6.71 10.31 -4.24
CA ALA A 113 -6.43 11.69 -3.90
C ALA A 113 -5.10 11.85 -3.15
N ILE A 114 -4.43 12.97 -3.41
CA ILE A 114 -3.27 13.45 -2.67
C ILE A 114 -3.67 14.76 -1.99
N ASN A 115 -3.54 14.83 -0.67
CA ASN A 115 -3.96 15.95 0.18
C ASN A 115 -5.42 16.38 -0.10
N GLY A 116 -6.30 15.39 -0.29
CA GLY A 116 -7.73 15.61 -0.57
C GLY A 116 -8.06 16.06 -1.99
N ARG A 117 -7.05 16.32 -2.84
CA ARG A 117 -7.26 16.65 -4.26
C ARG A 117 -7.30 15.39 -5.09
N SER A 118 -8.36 15.24 -5.89
CA SER A 118 -8.51 14.11 -6.80
C SER A 118 -7.33 14.02 -7.77
N CYS A 119 -6.82 12.81 -7.96
CA CYS A 119 -5.71 12.52 -8.86
C CYS A 119 -5.91 11.17 -9.54
N ARG A 120 -4.99 10.80 -10.44
CA ARG A 120 -4.91 9.47 -11.02
C ARG A 120 -4.03 8.58 -10.16
N LEU A 121 -4.18 7.27 -10.33
CA LEU A 121 -3.24 6.32 -9.73
C LEU A 121 -1.79 6.56 -10.20
N LEU A 122 -1.61 6.93 -11.47
CA LEU A 122 -0.28 7.23 -12.02
C LEU A 122 0.42 8.33 -11.23
N ASP A 123 -0.31 9.37 -10.83
CA ASP A 123 0.25 10.51 -10.09
C ASP A 123 0.76 10.05 -8.70
N ILE A 124 0.07 9.11 -8.05
CA ILE A 124 0.53 8.47 -6.79
C ILE A 124 1.79 7.62 -7.04
N GLN A 125 1.80 6.84 -8.12
CA GLN A 125 2.94 5.97 -8.45
C GLN A 125 4.20 6.78 -8.78
N GLU A 126 4.06 7.89 -9.50
CA GLU A 126 5.14 8.82 -9.81
C GLU A 126 5.68 9.48 -8.54
N LEU A 127 4.79 10.01 -7.69
CA LEU A 127 5.16 10.64 -6.42
C LEU A 127 6.00 9.71 -5.53
N LEU A 128 5.60 8.43 -5.43
CA LEU A 128 6.28 7.44 -4.58
C LEU A 128 7.52 6.83 -5.23
N SER A 129 7.57 6.75 -6.56
CA SER A 129 8.72 6.21 -7.29
C SER A 129 9.98 7.05 -7.05
N ASP A 130 9.83 8.37 -7.06
CA ASP A 130 10.96 9.29 -6.90
C ASP A 130 11.49 9.35 -5.46
N SER A 131 10.66 9.02 -4.47
CA SER A 131 11.03 8.99 -3.05
C SER A 131 11.53 7.64 -2.55
N GLY A 132 11.68 6.65 -3.44
CA GLY A 132 12.09 5.29 -3.07
C GLY A 132 11.00 4.46 -2.38
N LEU A 133 9.75 4.92 -2.39
CA LEU A 133 8.57 4.21 -1.86
C LEU A 133 7.74 3.51 -2.95
N GLY A 134 8.25 3.47 -4.19
CA GLY A 134 7.56 2.94 -5.35
C GLY A 134 7.40 1.42 -5.36
N ARG A 135 6.64 0.95 -6.34
CA ARG A 135 6.27 -0.47 -6.57
C ARG A 135 7.46 -1.44 -6.70
N GLU A 136 8.62 -0.89 -7.03
CA GLU A 136 9.88 -1.60 -7.32
C GLU A 136 10.93 -1.38 -6.21
N MET A 137 10.49 -1.03 -5.01
CA MET A 137 11.38 -0.93 -3.86
C MET A 137 10.79 -1.83 -2.78
N HIS A 138 11.60 -2.76 -2.26
CA HIS A 138 11.27 -3.77 -1.25
C HIS A 138 10.85 -3.20 0.13
N VAL A 139 10.11 -2.09 0.16
CA VAL A 139 9.61 -1.39 1.35
C VAL A 139 8.54 -2.22 2.05
N ILE A 140 7.80 -3.03 1.30
CA ILE A 140 6.83 -3.98 1.84
C ILE A 140 7.30 -5.39 1.53
N VAL A 141 7.71 -6.10 2.59
CA VAL A 141 8.08 -7.53 2.50
C VAL A 141 6.91 -8.36 3.00
N GLY A 142 6.20 -8.98 2.05
CA GLY A 142 5.04 -9.82 2.32
C GLY A 142 5.40 -11.25 2.73
N GLN A 143 4.38 -11.99 3.20
CA GLN A 143 4.53 -13.41 3.48
C GLN A 143 4.91 -14.18 2.21
N GLY A 144 5.89 -15.09 2.30
CA GLY A 144 6.38 -15.91 1.18
C GLY A 144 7.35 -15.18 0.24
N GLN A 145 7.57 -13.87 0.42
CA GLN A 145 8.54 -13.13 -0.39
C GLN A 145 9.98 -13.56 -0.09
N LEU A 146 10.28 -13.89 1.18
CA LEU A 146 11.56 -14.47 1.57
C LEU A 146 11.81 -15.81 0.86
N ASP A 147 10.82 -16.71 0.88
CA ASP A 147 10.92 -18.02 0.22
C ASP A 147 11.15 -17.86 -1.29
N ARG A 148 10.47 -16.89 -1.92
CA ARG A 148 10.68 -16.55 -3.34
C ARG A 148 12.11 -16.13 -3.64
N ILE A 149 12.73 -15.32 -2.78
CA ILE A 149 14.13 -14.90 -2.96
C ILE A 149 15.08 -16.08 -2.78
N LEU A 150 14.82 -16.94 -1.79
CA LEU A 150 15.64 -18.12 -1.53
C LEU A 150 15.59 -19.14 -2.67
N GLN A 151 14.42 -19.31 -3.30
CA GLN A 151 14.19 -20.24 -4.41
C GLN A 151 14.39 -19.61 -5.80
N ALA A 152 14.76 -18.33 -5.87
CA ALA A 152 14.90 -17.60 -7.13
C ALA A 152 15.97 -18.22 -8.04
N THR A 153 15.66 -18.29 -9.34
CA THR A 153 16.64 -18.61 -10.39
C THR A 153 17.71 -17.50 -10.47
N PRO A 154 18.87 -17.76 -11.10
CA PRO A 154 19.88 -16.71 -11.34
C PRO A 154 19.31 -15.46 -12.03
N GLU A 155 18.39 -15.64 -12.99
CA GLU A 155 17.72 -14.55 -13.71
C GLU A 155 16.81 -13.74 -12.78
N ASP A 156 15.97 -14.40 -11.97
CA ASP A 156 15.08 -13.74 -11.02
C ASP A 156 15.88 -13.00 -9.94
N ARG A 157 16.95 -13.63 -9.44
CA ARG A 157 17.84 -13.05 -8.43
C ARG A 157 18.57 -11.82 -8.95
N ARG A 158 19.01 -11.85 -10.21
CA ARG A 158 19.55 -10.67 -10.89
C ARG A 158 18.52 -9.55 -10.92
N GLY A 159 17.25 -9.86 -11.23
CA GLY A 159 16.15 -8.89 -11.19
C GLY A 159 16.06 -8.14 -9.85
N PHE A 160 16.09 -8.86 -8.72
CA PHE A 160 16.07 -8.25 -7.38
C PHE A 160 17.28 -7.35 -7.11
N ILE A 161 18.47 -7.70 -7.61
CA ILE A 161 19.69 -6.89 -7.45
C ILE A 161 19.62 -5.63 -8.33
N GLU A 162 19.16 -5.75 -9.58
CA GLU A 162 18.95 -4.62 -10.48
C GLU A 162 17.89 -3.64 -9.93
N GLU A 163 16.86 -4.18 -9.28
CA GLU A 163 15.84 -3.41 -8.57
C GLU A 163 16.44 -2.66 -7.36
N ALA A 164 17.11 -3.37 -6.45
CA ALA A 164 17.72 -2.77 -5.25
C ALA A 164 18.82 -1.74 -5.57
N SER A 165 19.52 -1.88 -6.70
CA SER A 165 20.51 -0.90 -7.17
C SER A 165 19.89 0.32 -7.85
N GLY A 166 18.57 0.34 -8.04
CA GLY A 166 17.84 1.46 -8.63
C GLY A 166 18.18 1.71 -10.11
N ILE A 167 18.75 0.73 -10.82
CA ILE A 167 19.13 0.89 -12.23
C ILE A 167 17.94 0.81 -13.19
N LEU A 168 16.81 0.25 -12.75
CA LEU A 168 15.59 0.08 -13.55
C LEU A 168 15.06 1.43 -14.09
N LYS A 169 15.15 2.51 -13.30
CA LYS A 169 14.74 3.86 -13.72
C LYS A 169 15.52 4.39 -14.92
N HIS A 170 16.77 3.98 -15.09
CA HIS A 170 17.62 4.37 -16.22
C HIS A 170 17.32 3.55 -17.49
N ARG A 171 16.83 2.32 -17.33
CA ARG A 171 16.51 1.41 -18.44
C ARG A 171 15.18 1.76 -19.11
N ARG A 172 14.20 2.27 -18.35
CA ARG A 172 12.89 2.72 -18.87
C ARG A 172 12.93 4.07 -19.61
N ARG A 173 13.99 4.87 -19.44
CA ARG A 173 14.15 6.19 -20.08
C ARG A 173 14.90 6.15 -21.44
N LYS A 174 15.07 4.96 -22.04
CA LYS A 174 15.62 4.78 -23.40
C LYS A 174 14.51 4.54 -24.40
#